data_AF-A0A143B311-F1
#
_entry.id   AF-A0A143B311-F1
#
_cell.length_a   1.000
_cell.length_b   1.000
_cell.length_c   1.000
_cell.angle_alpha   90.00
_cell.angle_beta   90.00
_cell.angle_gamma   90.00
#
_symmetry.space_group_name_H-M   'P 1'
#
loop_
_entity.id
_entity.type
_entity.pdbx_description
1 polymer ?
#
loop_
_entity_poly.entity_id
_entity_poly.type
_entity_poly.pdbx_seq_one_letter_code
_entity_poly.pdbx_strand_id
1 'polypeptide(L)'
;MSKVVRNISGAFMGGLLGALVDSLNIWWLGKAGVTAALGIGLAPEFTMPWLYPRLVWGGLWGLLLLLPLVRERTLLRGLLISLAPSAIVLLVVFPGMGKGHLGLGFGTLTPILVVLLNFIWGMVASAWHRAAGR
;
A
#
# COMPACT_ATOMS: atom_id res chain seq x y z
N MET A 1 14.44 10.31 -22.89
CA MET A 1 14.48 9.37 -21.73
C MET A 1 14.52 7.94 -22.26
N SER A 2 15.42 7.08 -21.80
CA SER A 2 15.41 5.67 -22.23
C SER A 2 14.14 4.97 -21.74
N LYS A 3 13.65 3.97 -22.49
CA LYS A 3 12.45 3.19 -22.14
C LYS A 3 12.56 2.54 -20.75
N VAL A 4 13.78 2.15 -20.37
CA VAL A 4 14.10 1.58 -19.06
C VAL A 4 13.90 2.61 -17.96
N VAL A 5 14.51 3.80 -18.09
CA VAL A 5 14.39 4.87 -17.07
C VAL A 5 12.93 5.26 -16.87
N ARG A 6 12.15 5.41 -17.96
CA ARG A 6 10.72 5.75 -17.88
C ARG A 6 9.90 4.69 -17.17
N ASN A 7 10.17 3.40 -17.41
CA ASN A 7 9.45 2.32 -16.75
C ASN A 7 9.77 2.24 -15.26
N ILE A 8 11.05 2.36 -14.89
CA ILE A 8 11.50 2.32 -13.50
C ILE A 8 10.93 3.52 -12.73
N SER A 9 11.06 4.74 -13.28
CA SER A 9 10.53 5.94 -12.63
C SER A 9 9.00 5.89 -12.53
N GLY A 10 8.31 5.41 -13.57
CA GLY A 10 6.86 5.24 -13.56
C GLY A 10 6.38 4.21 -12.52
N ALA A 11 7.09 3.10 -12.36
CA ALA A 11 6.78 2.09 -11.35
C ALA A 11 6.99 2.63 -9.92
N PHE A 12 8.13 3.27 -9.67
CA PHE A 12 8.44 3.88 -8.38
C PHE A 12 7.46 5.00 -8.03
N MET A 13 7.22 5.95 -8.95
CA MET A 13 6.29 7.05 -8.73
C MET A 13 4.86 6.56 -8.55
N GLY A 14 4.45 5.52 -9.28
CA GLY A 14 3.15 4.89 -9.09
C GLY A 14 3.02 4.30 -7.68
N GLY A 15 4.03 3.57 -7.20
CA GLY A 15 4.07 3.04 -5.84
C GLY A 15 4.03 4.12 -4.76
N LEU A 16 4.74 5.23 -4.98
CA LEU A 16 4.77 6.38 -4.07
C LEU A 16 3.40 7.06 -4.00
N LEU A 17 2.76 7.34 -5.15
CA LEU A 17 1.42 7.93 -5.21
C LEU A 17 0.37 6.99 -4.61
N GLY A 18 0.47 5.69 -4.89
CA GLY A 18 -0.37 4.68 -4.24
C GLY A 18 -0.24 4.74 -2.72
N ALA A 19 0.98 4.92 -2.20
CA ALA A 19 1.21 4.97 -0.76
C ALA A 19 0.74 6.27 -0.13
N LEU A 20 0.78 7.38 -0.88
CA LEU A 20 0.16 8.63 -0.45
C LEU A 20 -1.35 8.46 -0.33
N VAL A 21 -2.01 7.89 -1.35
CA VAL A 21 -3.46 7.65 -1.34
C VAL A 21 -3.84 6.70 -0.19
N ASP A 22 -3.13 5.59 -0.04
CA ASP A 22 -3.30 4.64 1.06
C ASP A 22 -3.17 5.31 2.44
N SER A 23 -2.12 6.11 2.62
CA SER A 23 -1.85 6.83 3.87
C SER A 23 -2.93 7.86 4.19
N LEU A 24 -3.44 8.58 3.19
CA LEU A 24 -4.56 9.50 3.36
C LEU A 24 -5.84 8.76 3.75
N ASN A 25 -6.11 7.59 3.15
CA ASN A 25 -7.27 6.77 3.48
C ASN A 25 -7.23 6.29 4.94
N ILE A 26 -6.13 5.66 5.39
CA ILE A 26 -6.05 5.16 6.77
C ILE A 26 -6.10 6.30 7.81
N TRP A 27 -5.45 7.42 7.53
CA TRP A 27 -5.52 8.59 8.41
C TRP A 27 -6.94 9.13 8.50
N TRP A 28 -7.63 9.30 7.37
CA TRP A 28 -8.99 9.81 7.35
C TRP A 28 -9.97 8.84 8.05
N LEU A 29 -9.85 7.53 7.82
CA LEU A 29 -10.65 6.51 8.51
C LEU A 29 -10.44 6.54 10.03
N GLY A 30 -9.20 6.76 10.48
CA GLY A 30 -8.88 6.95 11.89
C GLY A 30 -9.51 8.22 12.46
N LYS A 31 -9.35 9.35 11.77
CA LYS A 31 -9.91 10.65 12.18
C LYS A 31 -11.45 10.66 12.21
N ALA A 32 -12.08 9.98 11.26
CA ALA A 32 -13.53 9.85 11.17
C ALA A 32 -14.11 8.84 12.18
N GLY A 33 -13.26 8.13 12.94
CA GLY A 33 -13.69 7.12 13.90
C GLY A 33 -14.19 5.81 13.27
N VAL A 34 -14.01 5.62 11.96
CA VAL A 34 -14.45 4.42 11.25
C VAL A 34 -13.66 3.19 11.72
N THR A 35 -12.35 3.33 11.91
CA THR A 35 -11.54 2.22 12.45
C THR A 35 -11.99 1.84 13.86
N ALA A 36 -12.26 2.82 14.72
CA ALA A 36 -12.80 2.58 16.07
C ALA A 36 -14.19 1.91 16.04
N ALA A 37 -15.09 2.34 15.14
CA ALA A 37 -16.42 1.73 14.98
C ALA A 37 -16.35 0.26 14.53
N LEU A 38 -15.29 -0.11 13.80
CA LEU A 38 -15.00 -1.50 13.40
C LEU A 38 -14.23 -2.29 14.47
N GLY A 39 -13.99 -1.72 15.65
CA GLY A 39 -13.19 -2.34 16.71
C GLY A 39 -11.69 -2.43 16.37
N ILE A 40 -11.20 -1.57 15.47
CA ILE A 40 -9.81 -1.51 15.02
C ILE A 40 -9.10 -0.31 15.66
N GLY A 41 -8.12 -0.57 16.53
CA GLY A 41 -7.29 0.43 17.20
C GLY A 41 -6.20 1.08 16.33
N LEU A 42 -6.38 1.09 15.00
CA LEU A 42 -5.48 1.78 14.06
C LEU A 42 -5.98 3.21 13.85
N ALA A 43 -5.30 4.17 14.47
CA ALA A 43 -5.55 5.60 14.30
C ALA A 43 -4.21 6.34 14.21
N PRO A 44 -3.53 6.31 13.06
CA PRO A 44 -2.24 6.98 12.92
C PRO A 44 -2.41 8.51 12.90
N GLU A 45 -1.46 9.21 13.52
CA GLU A 45 -1.34 10.65 13.35
C GLU A 45 -0.65 10.99 12.03
N PHE A 46 -1.20 11.98 11.30
CA PHE A 46 -0.64 12.41 10.02
C PHE A 46 0.58 13.31 10.22
N THR A 47 1.70 12.70 10.57
CA THR A 47 2.97 13.38 10.80
C THR A 47 3.98 13.01 9.72
N MET A 48 4.96 13.89 9.45
CA MET A 48 6.02 13.62 8.48
C MET A 48 6.83 12.35 8.81
N PRO A 49 7.22 12.09 10.08
CA PRO A 49 7.92 10.85 10.43
C PRO A 49 7.13 9.57 10.16
N TRP A 50 5.79 9.63 10.22
CA TRP A 50 4.92 8.50 9.88
C TRP A 50 4.73 8.36 8.37
N LEU A 51 4.56 9.48 7.65
CA LEU A 51 4.26 9.49 6.22
C LEU A 51 5.49 9.13 5.36
N TYR A 52 6.63 9.75 5.63
CA TYR A 52 7.84 9.62 4.81
C TYR A 52 8.27 8.15 4.56
N PRO A 53 8.44 7.28 5.58
CA PRO A 53 8.82 5.90 5.34
C PRO A 53 7.76 5.14 4.52
N ARG A 54 6.48 5.43 4.70
CA ARG A 54 5.40 4.79 3.91
C ARG A 54 5.50 5.13 2.44
N LEU A 55 5.82 6.38 2.10
CA LEU A 55 6.00 6.81 0.71
C LEU A 55 7.21 6.12 0.06
N VAL A 56 8.33 6.05 0.78
CA VAL A 56 9.55 5.39 0.29
C VAL A 56 9.31 3.90 0.06
N TRP A 57 8.78 3.19 1.07
CA TRP A 57 8.45 1.78 0.95
C TRP A 57 7.40 1.53 -0.13
N GLY A 58 6.39 2.39 -0.23
CA GLY A 58 5.40 2.37 -1.30
C GLY A 58 6.03 2.42 -2.69
N GLY A 59 6.97 3.34 -2.90
CA GLY A 59 7.72 3.43 -4.15
C GLY A 59 8.53 2.16 -4.44
N LEU A 60 9.22 1.62 -3.43
CA LEU A 60 10.00 0.39 -3.56
C LEU A 60 9.13 -0.82 -3.93
N TRP A 61 7.98 -1.00 -3.27
CA TRP A 61 7.01 -2.04 -3.62
C TRP A 61 6.43 -1.83 -5.02
N GLY A 62 6.31 -0.57 -5.46
CA GLY A 62 5.89 -0.22 -6.82
C GLY A 62 6.81 -0.80 -7.90
N LEU A 63 8.10 -1.01 -7.62
CA LEU A 63 9.04 -1.61 -8.57
C LEU A 63 8.69 -3.05 -8.97
N LEU A 64 7.89 -3.77 -8.17
CA LEU A 64 7.35 -5.07 -8.55
C LEU A 64 6.47 -5.00 -9.82
N LEU A 65 5.96 -3.81 -10.17
CA LEU A 65 5.28 -3.55 -11.44
C LEU A 65 6.21 -3.64 -12.66
N LEU A 66 7.50 -3.89 -12.49
CA LEU A 66 8.39 -4.21 -13.60
C LEU A 66 8.34 -5.69 -13.97
N LEU A 67 7.93 -6.57 -13.03
CA LEU A 67 7.82 -8.01 -13.26
C LEU A 67 6.78 -8.33 -14.34
N PRO A 68 6.99 -9.37 -15.16
CA PRO A 68 6.11 -9.72 -16.28
C PRO A 68 4.77 -10.36 -15.87
N LEU A 69 4.19 -9.98 -14.72
CA LEU A 69 2.93 -10.51 -14.22
C LEU A 69 1.73 -9.76 -14.83
N VAL A 70 0.72 -10.53 -15.29
CA VAL A 70 -0.64 -10.09 -15.68
C VAL A 70 -0.66 -8.74 -16.41
N ARG A 71 0.14 -8.61 -17.47
CA ARG A 71 0.39 -7.32 -18.14
C ARG A 71 -0.85 -6.66 -18.73
N GLU A 72 -1.83 -7.46 -19.16
CA GLU A 72 -3.02 -6.96 -19.85
C GLU A 72 -4.08 -6.40 -18.89
N ARG A 73 -4.16 -6.91 -17.65
CA ARG A 73 -5.16 -6.49 -16.67
C ARG A 73 -4.54 -5.58 -15.62
N THR A 74 -4.50 -4.28 -15.91
CA THR A 74 -3.84 -3.27 -15.06
C THR A 74 -4.27 -3.33 -13.61
N LEU A 75 -5.58 -3.34 -13.34
CA LEU A 75 -6.10 -3.35 -11.96
C LEU A 75 -5.77 -4.67 -11.25
N LEU A 76 -6.02 -5.81 -11.89
CA LEU A 76 -5.70 -7.12 -11.31
C LEU A 76 -4.21 -7.26 -10.99
N ARG A 77 -3.35 -6.72 -11.86
CA ARG A 77 -1.91 -6.66 -11.62
C ARG A 77 -1.56 -5.87 -10.36
N GLY A 78 -2.20 -4.72 -10.16
CA GLY A 78 -2.08 -3.91 -8.94
C GLY A 78 -2.50 -4.68 -7.70
N LEU A 79 -3.68 -5.31 -7.74
CA LEU A 79 -4.21 -6.13 -6.63
C LEU A 79 -3.24 -7.26 -6.25
N LEU A 80 -2.77 -8.03 -7.23
CA LEU A 80 -1.83 -9.13 -6.98
C LEU A 80 -0.50 -8.63 -6.39
N ILE A 81 0.05 -7.55 -6.92
CA ILE A 81 1.31 -6.98 -6.40
C ILE A 81 1.13 -6.47 -4.98
N SER A 82 -0.03 -5.91 -4.65
CA SER A 82 -0.32 -5.39 -3.30
C SER A 82 -0.49 -6.46 -2.22
N LEU A 83 -0.63 -7.73 -2.61
CA LEU A 83 -0.61 -8.84 -1.65
C LEU A 83 0.78 -9.00 -1.00
N ALA A 84 1.86 -8.67 -1.71
CA ALA A 84 3.22 -8.75 -1.17
C ALA A 84 3.45 -7.76 0.01
N PRO A 85 3.21 -6.43 -0.13
CA PRO A 85 3.29 -5.52 1.00
C PRO A 85 2.26 -5.86 2.09
N SER A 86 1.06 -6.33 1.73
CA SER A 86 0.06 -6.78 2.72
C SER A 86 0.60 -7.92 3.60
N ALA A 87 1.21 -8.94 2.99
CA ALA A 87 1.79 -10.07 3.71
C ALA A 87 2.92 -9.61 4.65
N ILE A 88 3.80 -8.72 4.20
CA ILE A 88 4.88 -8.18 5.04
C ILE A 88 4.33 -7.38 6.22
N VAL A 89 3.32 -6.53 5.99
CA VAL A 89 2.70 -5.77 7.09
C VAL A 89 2.08 -6.71 8.13
N LEU A 90 1.31 -7.70 7.67
CA LEU A 90 0.56 -8.61 8.55
C LEU A 90 1.45 -9.63 9.27
N LEU A 91 2.51 -10.11 8.62
CA LEU A 91 3.34 -11.21 9.13
C LEU A 91 4.66 -10.75 9.76
N VAL A 92 5.12 -9.54 9.46
CA VAL A 92 6.42 -9.03 9.95
C VAL A 92 6.26 -7.72 10.72
N VAL A 93 5.63 -6.71 10.11
CA VAL A 93 5.57 -5.36 10.71
C VAL A 93 4.70 -5.34 11.97
N PHE A 94 3.49 -5.88 11.91
CA PHE A 94 2.59 -5.90 13.07
C PHE A 94 3.09 -6.77 14.23
N PRO A 95 3.63 -7.98 14.01
CA PRO A 95 4.33 -8.71 15.06
C PRO A 95 5.49 -7.92 15.67
N GLY A 96 6.29 -7.24 14.85
CA GLY A 96 7.38 -6.37 15.32
C GLY A 96 6.92 -5.18 16.17
N MET A 97 5.67 -4.74 16.00
CA MET A 97 5.02 -3.71 16.83
C MET A 97 4.36 -4.29 18.11
N GLY A 98 4.51 -5.58 18.38
CA GLY A 98 3.88 -6.25 19.53
C GLY A 98 2.36 -6.46 19.37
N LYS A 99 1.84 -6.43 18.13
CA LYS A 99 0.39 -6.54 17.83
C LYS A 99 -0.03 -7.92 17.35
N GLY A 100 0.88 -8.89 17.44
CA GLY A 100 0.67 -10.27 17.01
C GLY A 100 0.59 -10.43 15.49
N HIS A 101 0.53 -11.68 15.05
CA HIS A 101 0.32 -12.00 13.63
C HIS A 101 -1.04 -11.48 13.16
N LEU A 102 -1.07 -11.04 11.90
CA LEU A 102 -2.24 -10.44 11.26
C LEU A 102 -2.72 -9.13 11.91
N GLY A 103 -2.02 -8.61 12.93
CA GLY A 103 -2.41 -7.39 13.63
C GLY A 103 -3.67 -7.55 14.48
N LEU A 104 -3.96 -8.76 14.96
CA LEU A 104 -5.14 -9.03 15.80
C LEU A 104 -5.14 -8.23 17.10
N GLY A 105 -3.97 -7.79 17.57
CA GLY A 105 -3.84 -6.85 18.70
C GLY A 105 -4.36 -5.44 18.41
N PHE A 106 -4.66 -5.10 17.16
CA PHE A 106 -5.43 -3.90 16.80
C PHE A 106 -6.93 -4.20 16.68
N GLY A 107 -7.34 -5.45 16.49
CA GLY A 107 -8.74 -5.83 16.25
C GLY A 107 -8.85 -6.95 15.22
N THR A 108 -9.92 -7.74 15.25
CA THR A 108 -10.11 -8.92 14.40
C THR A 108 -10.26 -8.58 12.90
N LEU A 109 -10.78 -7.39 12.58
CA LEU A 109 -10.97 -6.91 11.21
C LEU A 109 -9.73 -6.22 10.61
N THR A 110 -8.67 -6.05 11.39
CA THR A 110 -7.39 -5.45 10.93
C THR A 110 -6.82 -6.08 9.66
N PRO A 111 -6.80 -7.43 9.48
CA PRO A 111 -6.22 -8.04 8.29
C PRO A 111 -6.97 -7.64 7.02
N ILE A 112 -8.30 -7.59 7.11
CA ILE A 112 -9.18 -7.22 6.00
C ILE A 112 -8.94 -5.75 5.64
N LEU A 113 -8.90 -4.86 6.63
CA LEU A 113 -8.62 -3.45 6.40
C LEU A 113 -7.28 -3.24 5.70
N VAL A 114 -6.21 -3.90 6.16
CA VAL A 114 -4.88 -3.79 5.55
C VAL A 114 -4.88 -4.23 4.10
N VAL A 115 -5.53 -5.35 3.78
CA VAL A 115 -5.60 -5.85 2.39
C VAL A 115 -6.38 -4.89 1.51
N LEU A 116 -7.52 -4.37 1.98
CA LEU A 116 -8.33 -3.41 1.22
C LEU A 116 -7.57 -2.10 0.94
N LEU A 117 -6.86 -1.59 1.94
CA LEU A 117 -6.04 -0.39 1.81
C LEU A 117 -4.87 -0.61 0.82
N ASN A 118 -4.19 -1.75 0.92
CA ASN A 118 -3.16 -2.13 -0.04
C ASN A 118 -3.72 -2.37 -1.46
N PHE A 119 -4.96 -2.83 -1.59
CA PHE A 119 -5.62 -2.93 -2.89
C PHE A 119 -5.77 -1.55 -3.53
N ILE A 120 -6.16 -0.53 -2.77
CA ILE A 120 -6.21 0.86 -3.23
C ILE A 120 -4.81 1.32 -3.68
N TRP A 121 -3.79 1.07 -2.85
CA TRP A 121 -2.39 1.33 -3.21
C TRP A 121 -2.02 0.69 -4.56
N GLY A 122 -2.28 -0.61 -4.73
CA GLY A 122 -1.92 -1.38 -5.91
C GLY A 122 -2.64 -0.92 -7.18
N MET A 123 -3.93 -0.58 -7.06
CA MET A 123 -4.72 -0.03 -8.17
C MET A 123 -4.16 1.31 -8.63
N VAL A 124 -3.85 2.22 -7.72
CA VAL A 124 -3.25 3.53 -8.05
C VAL A 124 -1.86 3.34 -8.67
N ALA A 125 -1.02 2.49 -8.07
CA ALA A 125 0.33 2.27 -8.54
C ALA A 125 0.36 1.67 -9.95
N SER A 126 -0.48 0.67 -10.22
CA SER A 126 -0.58 0.03 -11.52
C SER A 126 -1.18 0.94 -12.59
N ALA A 127 -2.20 1.73 -12.25
CA ALA A 127 -2.80 2.72 -13.16
C ALA A 127 -1.78 3.79 -13.56
N TRP A 128 -1.03 4.33 -12.61
CA TRP A 128 0.02 5.30 -12.88
C TRP A 128 1.14 4.72 -13.73
N HIS A 129 1.63 3.52 -13.40
CA HIS A 129 2.69 2.86 -14.16
C HIS A 129 2.30 2.63 -15.63
N ARG A 130 1.04 2.28 -15.89
CA ARG A 130 0.51 2.19 -17.25
C ARG A 130 0.55 3.56 -17.94
N ALA A 131 -0.03 4.58 -17.31
CA ALA A 131 -0.04 5.95 -17.86
C ALA A 131 1.37 6.50 -18.14
N ALA A 132 2.36 6.15 -17.33
CA ALA A 132 3.72 6.69 -17.42
C ALA A 132 4.57 6.13 -18.58
N GLY A 133 4.22 5.00 -19.20
CA GLY A 133 5.10 4.47 -20.24
C GLY A 133 4.84 3.06 -20.76
N ARG A 134 3.68 2.48 -20.47
CA ARG A 134 3.25 1.19 -21.01
C ARG A 134 1.99 1.31 -21.85
#